data_AF-A0A198A450-F1
#
_entry.id   AF-A0A198A450-F1
#
_cell.length_a   1.000
_cell.length_b   1.000
_cell.length_c   1.000
_cell.angle_alpha   90.00
_cell.angle_beta   90.00
_cell.angle_gamma   90.00
#
_symmetry.space_group_name_H-M   'P 1'
#
loop_
_entity.id
_entity.type
_entity.pdbx_description
1 polymer ?
#
loop_
_entity_poly.entity_id
_entity_poly.type
_entity_poly.pdbx_seq_one_letter_code
_entity_poly.pdbx_strand_id
1 'polypeptide(L)'
;MSNHIEDQLSAYMDNELSETERRQVEEHLDTCPECSELLSDLSGIRTQVFTVFHSIEAPEGFENKVINAIALKTTPENVSKGSNWLLFPVIGLLCFITIVLVVMGSYLFKFGSIMLKVAYNLIHVFGDILGSHTYIIAGLIGLSIVLIVASSISIKQVLKRSGFKGANW
;
A
#
# COMPACT_ATOMS: atom_id res chain seq x y z
N MET A 1 20.37 -52.99 -55.04
CA MET A 1 19.77 -51.64 -54.95
C MET A 1 20.26 -51.06 -53.64
N SER A 2 21.39 -50.36 -53.73
CA SER A 2 21.98 -49.60 -52.65
C SER A 2 20.97 -48.54 -52.21
N ASN A 3 20.40 -48.73 -51.01
CA ASN A 3 19.64 -47.67 -50.34
C ASN A 3 20.66 -46.62 -49.93
N HIS A 4 21.00 -45.72 -50.86
CA HIS A 4 21.92 -44.62 -50.61
C HIS A 4 21.27 -43.66 -49.61
N ILE A 5 21.87 -43.55 -48.43
CA ILE A 5 21.45 -42.69 -47.33
C ILE A 5 21.92 -41.24 -47.51
N GLU A 6 22.13 -40.80 -48.75
CA GLU A 6 22.72 -39.51 -49.11
C GLU A 6 21.95 -38.34 -48.46
N ASP A 7 20.63 -38.44 -48.46
CA ASP A 7 19.74 -37.44 -47.84
C ASP A 7 19.92 -37.35 -46.31
N GLN A 8 20.42 -38.41 -45.66
CA GLN A 8 20.66 -38.46 -44.21
C GLN A 8 22.06 -37.97 -43.82
N LEU A 9 23.00 -37.82 -44.76
CA LEU A 9 24.37 -37.38 -44.45
C LEU A 9 24.40 -35.93 -43.96
N SER A 10 23.56 -35.05 -44.50
CA SER A 10 23.45 -33.66 -43.99
C SER A 10 22.92 -33.64 -42.56
N ALA A 11 21.83 -34.36 -42.29
CA ALA A 11 21.26 -34.49 -40.95
C ALA A 11 22.24 -35.14 -39.95
N TYR A 12 23.08 -36.08 -40.42
CA TYR A 12 24.17 -36.65 -39.64
C TYR A 12 25.23 -35.59 -39.26
N MET A 13 25.63 -34.73 -40.21
CA MET A 13 26.60 -33.65 -39.98
C MET A 13 26.08 -32.57 -39.02
N ASP A 14 24.78 -32.28 -39.07
CA ASP A 14 24.10 -31.30 -38.22
C ASP A 14 23.64 -31.87 -36.87
N ASN A 15 23.89 -33.17 -36.64
CA ASN A 15 23.52 -33.91 -35.42
C ASN A 15 22.00 -33.92 -35.15
N GLU A 16 21.21 -34.06 -36.22
CA GLU A 16 19.74 -34.06 -36.20
C GLU A 16 19.13 -35.47 -36.26
N LEU A 17 19.94 -36.50 -36.48
CA LEU A 17 19.49 -37.90 -36.50
C LEU A 17 19.23 -38.44 -35.09
N SER A 18 18.25 -39.34 -34.96
CA SER A 18 18.09 -40.13 -33.74
C SER A 18 19.28 -41.08 -33.55
N GLU A 19 19.52 -41.52 -32.31
CA GLU A 19 20.58 -42.50 -31.97
C GLU A 19 20.53 -43.77 -32.83
N THR A 20 19.33 -44.26 -33.15
CA THR A 20 19.14 -45.45 -33.97
C THR A 20 19.48 -45.23 -35.44
N GLU A 21 19.09 -44.08 -36.00
CA GLU A 21 19.39 -43.71 -37.39
C GLU A 21 20.87 -43.40 -37.55
N ARG A 22 21.46 -42.70 -36.57
CA ARG A 22 22.88 -42.39 -36.55
C ARG A 22 23.75 -43.63 -36.64
N ARG A 23 23.44 -44.68 -35.86
CA ARG A 23 24.16 -45.97 -35.92
C ARG A 23 24.04 -46.66 -37.28
N GLN A 24 22.87 -46.59 -37.91
CA GLN A 24 22.66 -47.16 -39.25
C GLN A 24 23.49 -46.41 -40.31
N VAL A 25 23.58 -45.09 -40.18
CA VAL A 25 24.44 -44.26 -41.04
C VAL A 25 25.91 -44.59 -40.83
N GLU A 26 26.36 -44.71 -39.57
CA GLU A 26 27.75 -45.08 -39.23
C GLU A 26 28.12 -46.47 -39.79
N GLU A 27 27.26 -47.48 -39.61
CA GLU A 27 27.47 -48.82 -40.19
C GLU A 27 27.50 -48.81 -41.72
N HIS A 28 26.71 -47.95 -42.36
CA HIS A 28 26.74 -47.78 -43.81
C HIS A 28 28.02 -47.09 -44.28
N LEU A 29 28.50 -46.07 -43.57
CA LEU A 29 29.75 -45.37 -43.91
C LEU A 29 30.98 -46.30 -43.81
N ASP A 30 30.96 -47.26 -42.89
CA ASP A 30 32.02 -48.28 -42.77
C ASP A 30 32.06 -49.26 -43.95
N THR A 31 30.94 -49.44 -44.65
CA THR A 31 30.78 -50.45 -45.72
C THR A 31 30.66 -49.85 -47.12
N CYS A 32 30.33 -48.56 -47.25
CA CYS A 32 30.08 -47.88 -48.51
C CYS A 32 31.10 -46.75 -48.75
N PRO A 33 32.12 -46.97 -49.60
CA PRO A 33 33.14 -45.95 -49.89
C PRO A 33 32.57 -44.72 -50.60
N GLU A 34 31.54 -44.87 -51.44
CA GLU A 34 30.91 -43.76 -52.17
C GLU A 34 30.24 -42.77 -51.20
N CYS A 35 29.52 -43.27 -50.19
CA CYS A 35 28.89 -42.41 -49.17
C CYS A 35 29.92 -41.80 -48.22
N SER A 36 31.04 -42.50 -47.95
CA SER A 36 32.14 -41.93 -47.17
C SER A 36 32.86 -40.81 -47.93
N GLU A 37 33.07 -40.95 -49.24
CA GLU A 37 33.66 -39.91 -50.09
C GLU A 37 32.73 -38.68 -50.16
N LEU A 38 31.43 -38.91 -50.37
CA LEU A 38 30.43 -37.85 -50.37
C LEU A 38 30.39 -37.09 -49.03
N LEU A 39 30.46 -37.78 -47.89
CA LEU A 39 30.54 -37.14 -46.57
C LEU A 39 31.81 -36.27 -46.44
N SER A 40 32.94 -36.75 -46.93
CA SER A 40 34.19 -35.99 -46.96
C SER A 40 34.06 -34.72 -47.78
N ASP A 41 33.46 -34.81 -48.98
CA ASP A 41 33.23 -33.65 -49.85
C ASP A 41 32.32 -32.61 -49.21
N LEU A 42 31.20 -33.04 -48.61
CA LEU A 42 30.30 -32.17 -47.86
C LEU A 42 31.00 -31.48 -46.69
N SER A 43 31.86 -32.20 -45.96
CA SER A 43 32.66 -31.63 -44.86
C SER A 43 33.68 -30.61 -45.36
N GLY A 44 34.27 -30.83 -46.53
CA GLY A 44 35.19 -29.91 -47.19
C GLY A 44 34.51 -28.61 -47.58
N ILE A 45 33.33 -28.69 -48.19
CA ILE A 45 32.50 -27.53 -48.54
C ILE A 45 32.14 -26.73 -47.28
N ARG A 46 31.66 -27.40 -46.23
CA ARG A 46 31.32 -26.75 -44.95
C ARG A 46 32.49 -25.96 -44.38
N THR A 47 33.69 -26.56 -44.38
CA THR A 47 34.90 -25.90 -43.88
C THR A 47 35.25 -24.66 -44.71
N GLN A 48 35.22 -24.77 -46.04
CA GLN A 48 35.50 -23.65 -46.95
C GLN A 48 34.52 -22.49 -46.72
N VAL A 49 33.22 -22.81 -46.66
CA VAL A 49 32.16 -21.83 -46.37
C VAL A 49 32.43 -21.15 -45.03
N PHE A 50 32.67 -21.92 -43.97
CA PHE A 50 32.94 -21.38 -42.65
C PHE A 50 34.15 -20.43 -42.63
N THR A 51 35.24 -20.80 -43.29
CA THR A 51 36.44 -19.95 -43.40
C THR A 51 36.14 -18.62 -44.10
N VAL A 52 35.35 -18.64 -45.18
CA VAL A 52 34.96 -17.43 -45.90
C VAL A 52 34.13 -16.51 -45.00
N PHE A 53 33.11 -17.03 -44.33
CA PHE A 53 32.22 -16.22 -43.48
C PHE A 53 32.88 -15.73 -42.19
N HIS A 54 33.90 -16.43 -41.67
CA HIS A 54 34.62 -15.98 -40.48
C HIS A 54 35.40 -14.68 -40.71
N SER A 55 35.73 -14.35 -41.96
CA SER A 55 36.41 -13.09 -42.32
C SER A 55 35.48 -11.87 -42.33
N ILE A 56 34.17 -12.06 -42.17
CA ILE A 56 33.19 -10.98 -42.18
C ILE A 56 33.02 -10.44 -40.77
N GLU A 57 33.49 -9.21 -40.55
CA GLU A 57 33.30 -8.50 -39.29
C GLU A 57 31.81 -8.19 -39.05
N ALA A 58 31.34 -8.39 -37.83
CA ALA A 58 29.98 -8.02 -37.47
C ALA A 58 29.80 -6.49 -37.49
N PRO A 59 28.59 -5.98 -37.82
CA PRO A 59 28.32 -4.55 -37.75
C PRO A 59 28.56 -3.98 -36.35
N GLU A 60 28.99 -2.73 -36.26
CA GLU A 60 29.22 -2.06 -34.99
C GLU A 60 27.99 -2.14 -34.07
N GLY A 61 28.22 -2.55 -32.82
CA GLY A 61 27.19 -2.67 -31.79
C GLY A 61 26.24 -3.87 -31.97
N PHE A 62 26.51 -4.81 -32.88
CA PHE A 62 25.73 -6.05 -33.03
C PHE A 62 25.70 -6.87 -31.74
N GLU A 63 26.84 -7.06 -31.08
CA GLU A 63 26.94 -7.77 -29.80
C GLU A 63 26.04 -7.15 -28.73
N ASN A 64 26.12 -5.83 -28.55
CA ASN A 64 25.28 -5.10 -27.60
C ASN A 64 23.79 -5.25 -27.91
N LYS A 65 23.40 -5.24 -29.19
CA LYS A 65 22.00 -5.46 -29.60
C LYS A 65 21.54 -6.88 -29.28
N VAL A 66 22.36 -7.89 -29.52
CA VAL A 66 22.04 -9.29 -29.24
C VAL A 66 21.92 -9.53 -27.73
N ILE A 67 22.89 -9.07 -26.94
CA ILE A 67 22.87 -9.19 -25.47
C ILE A 67 21.62 -8.53 -24.90
N ASN A 68 21.28 -7.32 -25.36
CA ASN A 68 20.07 -6.62 -24.92
C ASN A 68 18.79 -7.37 -25.33
N ALA A 69 18.73 -7.91 -26.56
CA ALA A 69 17.58 -8.66 -27.03
C ALA A 69 17.37 -9.97 -26.25
N ILE A 70 18.44 -10.65 -25.86
CA ILE A 70 18.38 -11.86 -25.02
C ILE A 70 17.98 -11.48 -23.59
N ALA A 71 18.59 -10.44 -23.02
CA ALA A 71 18.26 -9.96 -21.67
C ALA A 71 16.78 -9.57 -21.56
N LEU A 72 16.20 -8.95 -22.60
CA LEU A 72 14.76 -8.63 -22.66
C LEU A 72 13.85 -9.88 -22.70
N LYS A 73 14.35 -11.02 -23.18
CA LYS A 73 13.58 -12.28 -23.23
C LYS A 73 13.80 -13.18 -22.01
N THR A 74 14.96 -13.09 -21.37
CA THR A 74 15.34 -13.92 -20.20
C THR A 74 15.04 -13.24 -18.87
N THR A 75 14.75 -11.94 -18.86
CA THR A 75 14.28 -11.28 -17.64
C THR A 75 12.85 -11.76 -17.31
N PRO A 76 12.58 -12.28 -16.10
CA PRO A 76 11.21 -12.38 -15.61
C PRO A 76 10.69 -10.94 -15.63
N GLU A 77 9.70 -10.67 -16.49
CA GLU A 77 8.93 -9.43 -16.60
C GLU A 77 9.52 -8.31 -15.72
N ASN A 78 10.64 -7.73 -16.15
CA ASN A 78 11.21 -6.58 -15.47
C ASN A 78 10.32 -5.41 -15.86
N VAL A 79 9.13 -5.39 -15.26
CA VAL A 79 8.27 -4.23 -15.19
C VAL A 79 9.18 -3.10 -14.78
N SER A 80 9.46 -2.24 -15.74
CA SER A 80 10.25 -1.04 -15.53
C SER A 80 9.74 -0.41 -14.24
N LYS A 81 10.56 -0.49 -13.20
CA LYS A 81 10.25 0.06 -11.88
C LYS A 81 10.47 1.57 -11.93
N GLY A 82 9.89 2.19 -12.96
CA GLY A 82 9.86 3.61 -13.24
C GLY A 82 8.71 4.22 -12.45
N SER A 83 9.07 5.13 -11.56
CA SER A 83 8.21 6.11 -10.88
C SER A 83 7.19 5.60 -9.85
N ASN A 84 6.55 4.43 -10.04
CA ASN A 84 5.38 4.07 -9.21
C ASN A 84 5.70 3.29 -7.93
N TRP A 85 6.96 2.90 -7.68
CA TRP A 85 7.32 2.19 -6.44
C TRP A 85 7.15 3.07 -5.18
N LEU A 86 7.33 4.39 -5.32
CA LEU A 86 7.09 5.35 -4.25
C LEU A 86 5.60 5.66 -4.02
N LEU A 87 4.71 5.31 -4.96
CA LEU A 87 3.26 5.52 -4.80
C LEU A 87 2.64 4.50 -3.84
N PHE A 88 3.14 3.27 -3.79
CA PHE A 88 2.64 2.25 -2.86
C PHE A 88 2.75 2.64 -1.38
N PRO A 89 3.90 3.14 -0.86
CA PRO A 89 3.98 3.59 0.53
C PRO A 89 3.14 4.85 0.80
N VAL A 90 3.01 5.75 -0.17
CA VAL A 90 2.19 6.97 -0.03
C VAL A 90 0.70 6.63 0.04
N ILE A 91 0.22 5.73 -0.81
CA ILE A 91 -1.16 5.23 -0.77
C ILE A 91 -1.43 4.51 0.56
N GLY A 92 -0.49 3.67 1.02
CA GLY A 92 -0.58 3.00 2.31
C GLY A 92 -0.70 3.99 3.48
N LEU A 93 0.13 5.03 3.51
CA LEU A 93 0.07 6.09 4.51
C LEU A 93 -1.26 6.85 4.48
N LEU A 94 -1.74 7.20 3.28
CA LEU A 94 -3.00 7.91 3.10
C LEU A 94 -4.18 7.08 3.63
N CYS A 95 -4.23 5.79 3.28
CA CYS A 95 -5.25 4.86 3.77
C CYS A 95 -5.18 4.68 5.30
N PHE A 96 -3.99 4.63 5.88
CA PHE A 96 -3.84 4.54 7.34
C PHE A 96 -4.38 5.80 8.03
N ILE A 97 -4.03 6.99 7.53
CA ILE A 97 -4.51 8.27 8.07
C ILE A 97 -6.03 8.35 7.98
N THR A 98 -6.64 7.99 6.85
CA THR A 98 -8.10 8.05 6.69
C THR A 98 -8.80 7.09 7.65
N ILE A 99 -8.29 5.86 7.81
CA ILE A 99 -8.83 4.90 8.78
C ILE A 99 -8.74 5.46 10.21
N VAL A 100 -7.59 6.00 10.61
CA VAL A 100 -7.40 6.59 11.94
C VAL A 100 -8.37 7.73 12.19
N LEU A 101 -8.54 8.64 11.22
CA LEU A 101 -9.46 9.77 11.33
C LEU A 101 -10.93 9.33 11.44
N VAL A 102 -11.36 8.36 10.64
CA VAL A 102 -12.74 7.83 10.69
C VAL A 102 -13.00 7.15 12.04
N VAL A 103 -12.06 6.31 12.48
CA VAL A 103 -12.18 5.59 13.75
C VAL A 103 -12.19 6.58 14.92
N MET A 104 -11.22 7.51 15.00
CA MET A 104 -11.19 8.51 16.07
C MET A 104 -12.39 9.44 16.05
N GLY A 105 -12.82 9.89 14.87
CA GLY A 105 -14.02 10.72 14.71
C GLY A 105 -15.27 10.02 15.25
N SER A 106 -15.43 8.72 14.96
CA SER A 106 -16.56 7.94 15.47
C SER A 106 -16.59 7.84 17.00
N TYR A 107 -15.42 7.71 17.63
CA TYR A 107 -15.30 7.69 19.09
C TYR A 107 -15.60 9.06 19.71
N LEU A 108 -15.05 10.13 19.14
CA LEU A 108 -15.32 11.51 19.59
C LEU A 108 -16.81 11.86 19.47
N PHE A 109 -17.45 11.50 18.35
CA PHE A 109 -18.87 11.74 18.15
C PHE A 109 -19.74 10.96 19.14
N LYS A 110 -19.44 9.67 19.39
CA LYS A 110 -20.13 8.89 20.41
C LYS A 110 -19.95 9.49 21.80
N PHE A 111 -18.74 9.90 22.16
CA PHE A 111 -18.46 10.51 23.46
C PHE A 111 -19.21 11.84 23.63
N GLY A 112 -19.21 12.70 22.62
CA GLY A 112 -19.96 13.95 22.61
C GLY A 112 -21.47 13.74 22.75
N SER A 113 -22.03 12.76 22.04
CA SER A 113 -23.45 12.40 22.14
C SER A 113 -23.82 11.91 23.55
N ILE A 114 -22.97 11.07 24.17
CA ILE A 114 -23.17 10.60 25.55
C ILE A 114 -23.09 11.79 26.52
N MET A 115 -22.09 12.65 26.40
CA MET A 115 -21.93 13.84 27.23
C MET A 115 -23.14 14.78 27.13
N LEU A 116 -23.65 15.03 25.91
CA LEU A 116 -24.82 15.87 25.71
C LEU A 116 -26.08 15.24 26.31
N LYS A 117 -26.24 13.91 26.21
CA LYS A 117 -27.35 13.19 26.84
C LYS A 117 -27.29 13.27 28.37
N VAL A 118 -26.10 13.14 28.94
CA VAL A 118 -25.87 13.32 30.38
C VAL A 118 -26.20 14.76 30.80
N ALA A 119 -25.72 15.76 30.06
CA ALA A 119 -25.99 17.17 30.33
C ALA A 119 -27.48 17.50 30.22
N TYR A 120 -28.16 17.02 29.17
CA TYR A 120 -29.61 17.19 29.01
C TYR A 120 -30.38 16.56 30.17
N ASN A 121 -30.04 15.33 30.56
CA ASN A 121 -30.67 14.67 31.71
C ASN A 121 -30.39 15.43 33.02
N LEU A 122 -29.18 15.96 33.21
CA LEU A 122 -28.84 16.79 34.37
C LEU A 122 -29.67 18.07 34.41
N ILE A 123 -29.80 18.77 33.28
CA ILE A 123 -30.62 19.98 33.16
C ILE A 123 -32.09 19.66 33.41
N HIS A 124 -32.60 18.56 32.87
CA HIS A 124 -33.98 18.14 33.06
C HIS A 124 -34.26 17.82 34.54
N VAL A 125 -33.42 17.00 35.17
CA VAL A 125 -33.56 16.66 36.60
C VAL A 125 -33.43 17.90 37.48
N PHE A 126 -32.48 18.79 37.16
CA PHE A 126 -32.32 20.05 37.89
C PHE A 126 -33.52 20.97 37.72
N GLY A 127 -34.08 21.05 36.50
CA GLY A 127 -35.30 21.78 36.20
C GLY A 127 -36.51 21.23 36.95
N ASP A 128 -36.66 19.91 36.99
CA ASP A 128 -37.71 19.23 37.75
C ASP A 128 -37.56 19.48 39.26
N ILE A 129 -36.34 19.43 39.81
CA ILE A 129 -36.09 19.70 41.23
C ILE A 129 -36.41 21.17 41.58
N LEU A 130 -36.03 22.12 40.73
CA LEU A 130 -36.40 23.53 40.90
C LEU A 130 -37.92 23.74 40.78
N GLY A 131 -38.58 23.02 39.87
CA GLY A 131 -40.02 23.10 39.65
C GLY A 131 -40.86 22.42 40.73
N SER A 132 -40.42 21.26 41.23
CA SER A 132 -41.13 20.43 42.21
C SER A 132 -41.13 21.03 43.61
N HIS A 133 -40.15 21.89 43.92
CA HIS A 133 -39.98 22.51 45.24
C HIS A 133 -40.13 24.04 45.21
N THR A 134 -41.10 24.53 44.45
CA THR A 134 -41.54 25.94 44.44
C THR A 134 -41.80 26.49 45.84
N TYR A 135 -42.29 25.66 46.77
CA TYR A 135 -42.48 26.03 48.18
C TYR A 135 -41.16 26.29 48.94
N ILE A 136 -40.07 25.58 48.62
CA ILE A 136 -38.77 25.77 49.27
C ILE A 136 -38.13 27.07 48.79
N ILE A 137 -38.22 27.36 47.49
CA ILE A 137 -37.73 28.62 46.89
C ILE A 137 -38.50 29.82 47.45
N ALA A 138 -39.83 29.74 47.51
CA ALA A 138 -40.67 30.77 48.09
C ALA A 138 -40.36 31.00 49.59
N GLY A 139 -40.13 29.91 50.34
CA GLY A 139 -39.72 29.97 51.75
C GLY A 139 -38.38 30.68 51.96
N LEU A 140 -37.37 30.38 51.13
CA LEU A 140 -36.05 31.02 51.18
C LEU A 140 -36.10 32.52 50.86
N ILE A 141 -36.88 32.89 49.84
CA ILE A 141 -37.09 34.30 49.48
C ILE A 141 -37.81 35.03 50.63
N GLY A 142 -38.87 34.42 51.18
CA GLY A 142 -39.60 34.97 52.31
C GLY A 142 -38.71 35.19 53.53
N LEU A 143 -37.91 34.19 53.91
CA LEU A 143 -36.96 34.29 55.02
C LEU A 143 -35.94 35.42 54.79
N SER A 144 -35.41 35.54 53.58
CA SER A 144 -34.45 36.58 53.23
C SER A 144 -35.05 37.98 53.38
N ILE A 145 -36.29 38.18 52.93
CA ILE A 145 -37.01 39.46 53.11
C ILE A 145 -37.18 39.78 54.60
N VAL A 146 -37.59 38.79 55.40
CA VAL A 146 -37.77 38.96 56.85
C VAL A 146 -36.46 39.38 57.52
N LEU A 147 -35.34 38.75 57.16
CA LEU A 147 -34.02 39.11 57.71
C LEU A 147 -33.60 40.54 57.32
N ILE A 148 -33.85 40.95 56.07
CA ILE A 148 -33.52 42.31 55.60
C ILE A 148 -34.37 43.36 56.35
N VAL A 149 -35.66 43.09 56.53
CA VAL A 149 -36.56 43.98 57.28
C VAL A 149 -36.14 44.07 58.75
N ALA A 150 -35.87 42.93 59.39
CA ALA A 150 -35.41 42.88 60.77
C ALA A 150 -34.09 43.63 60.96
N SER A 151 -33.13 43.43 60.06
CA SER A 151 -31.85 44.16 60.05
C SER A 151 -32.05 45.66 59.90
N SER A 152 -32.92 46.08 58.96
CA SER A 152 -33.23 47.49 58.72
C SER A 152 -33.87 48.16 59.94
N ILE A 153 -34.78 47.46 60.64
CA ILE A 153 -35.39 47.94 61.89
C ILE A 153 -34.34 48.06 62.98
N SER A 154 -33.50 47.03 63.15
CA SER A 154 -32.43 47.02 64.15
C SER A 154 -31.46 48.19 63.96
N ILE A 155 -31.02 48.44 62.72
CA ILE A 155 -30.15 49.56 62.37
C ILE A 155 -30.83 50.89 62.71
N LYS A 156 -32.11 51.08 62.34
CA LYS A 156 -32.86 52.31 62.69
C LYS A 156 -32.98 52.51 64.19
N GLN A 157 -33.23 51.45 64.96
CA GLN A 157 -33.33 51.53 66.42
C GLN A 157 -31.99 51.89 67.06
N VAL A 158 -30.89 51.31 66.57
CA VAL A 158 -29.53 51.63 67.05
C VAL A 158 -29.15 53.07 66.72
N LEU A 159 -29.40 53.55 65.49
CA LEU A 159 -29.16 54.94 65.10
C LEU A 159 -29.99 55.93 65.93
N LYS A 160 -31.23 55.60 66.26
CA LYS A 160 -32.07 56.43 67.14
C LYS A 160 -31.52 56.46 68.58
N ARG A 161 -30.99 55.35 69.10
CA ARG A 161 -30.36 55.29 70.43
C ARG A 161 -29.00 55.99 70.47
N SER A 162 -28.20 55.95 69.40
CA SER A 162 -26.88 56.59 69.34
C SER A 162 -26.95 58.08 69.01
N GLY A 163 -27.89 58.50 68.15
CA GLY A 163 -28.17 59.91 67.85
C GLY A 163 -28.68 60.71 69.06
N PHE A 164 -29.13 60.03 70.11
CA PHE A 164 -29.52 60.64 71.38
C PHE A 164 -28.35 60.76 72.39
N LYS A 165 -27.19 60.15 72.11
CA LYS A 165 -26.01 60.19 73.01
C LYS A 165 -24.87 61.11 72.55
N GLY A 166 -25.01 61.77 71.39
CA GLY A 166 -23.95 62.59 70.79
C GLY A 166 -24.06 64.10 71.00
N ALA A 167 -25.02 64.60 71.78
CA ALA A 167 -25.26 66.04 71.97
C ALA A 167 -24.83 66.55 73.35
N ASN A 168 -23.65 66.12 73.84
CA ASN A 168 -23.11 66.61 75.11
C ASN A 168 -21.59 66.77 75.00
N TRP A 169 -21.11 67.78 74.28
CA TRP A 169 -19.90 68.58 74.58
C TRP A 169 -20.02 69.90 73.82
#